data_AF-A0A0N1CMY6-F1
#
_entry.id   AF-A0A0N1CMY6-F1
#
_cell.length_a   1.000
_cell.length_b   1.000
_cell.length_c   1.000
_cell.angle_alpha   90.00
_cell.angle_beta   90.00
_cell.angle_gamma   90.00
#
_symmetry.space_group_name_H-M   'P 1'
#
loop_
_entity.id
_entity.type
_entity.pdbx_description
1 polymer ?
#
loop_
_entity_poly.entity_id
_entity_poly.type
_entity_poly.pdbx_seq_one_letter_code
_entity_poly.pdbx_strand_id
1 'polypeptide(L)' 'MLRRDRIIVFIDSYMREQGCSPTVREICANEGIKTTSLIHRHLVRMEKKGLIYRERRFQSRGLRFTDKGRAYVSEVKAAE' A
#
# COMPACT_ATOMS: atom_id res chain seq x y z
N MET A 1 4.93 -7.58 -12.88
CA MET A 1 4.27 -6.95 -11.71
C MET A 1 3.46 -5.71 -12.12
N LEU A 2 2.19 -5.59 -11.71
CA LEU A 2 1.40 -4.38 -11.94
C LEU A 2 1.75 -3.30 -10.91
N ARG A 3 1.46 -2.02 -11.18
CA ARG A 3 1.73 -0.91 -10.23
C ARG A 3 1.12 -1.14 -8.85
N ARG A 4 -0.12 -1.66 -8.80
CA ARG A 4 -0.80 -1.96 -7.52
C ARG A 4 -0.04 -3.00 -6.69
N ASP A 5 0.63 -3.93 -7.34
CA ASP A 5 1.37 -5.02 -6.74
C ASP A 5 2.69 -4.49 -6.16
N ARG A 6 3.38 -3.63 -6.92
CA ARG A 6 4.57 -2.91 -6.42
C ARG A 6 4.25 -2.05 -5.21
N ILE A 7 3.16 -1.29 -5.26
CA ILE A 7 2.70 -0.45 -4.16
C ILE A 7 2.44 -1.31 -2.91
N ILE A 8 1.73 -2.43 -3.04
CA ILE A 8 1.37 -3.25 -1.87
C ILE A 8 2.59 -3.94 -1.25
N VAL A 9 3.52 -4.42 -2.09
CA VAL A 9 4.79 -4.99 -1.66
C VAL A 9 5.66 -3.95 -0.98
N PHE A 10 5.76 -2.74 -1.55
CA PHE A 10 6.49 -1.65 -0.93
C PHE A 10 5.91 -1.27 0.43
N ILE A 11 4.58 -1.19 0.55
CA ILE A 11 3.92 -0.89 1.83
C ILE A 11 4.27 -1.96 2.87
N ASP A 12 4.24 -3.24 2.53
CA ASP A 12 4.61 -4.33 3.45
C ASP A 12 6.09 -4.25 3.86
N SER A 13 7.00 -4.07 2.91
CA SER A 13 8.43 -3.93 3.21
C SER A 13 8.73 -2.69 4.07
N TYR A 14 8.14 -1.55 3.73
CA TYR A 14 8.29 -0.31 4.50
C TYR A 14 7.75 -0.47 5.93
N MET A 15 6.59 -1.11 6.10
CA MET A 15 6.03 -1.38 7.44
C MET A 15 6.92 -2.33 8.27
N ARG A 16 7.60 -3.28 7.62
CA ARG A 16 8.56 -4.18 8.30
C ARG A 16 9.85 -3.46 8.70
N GLU A 17 10.34 -2.56 7.86
CA GLU A 17 11.60 -1.83 8.10
C GLU A 17 11.43 -0.67 9.09
N GLN A 18 10.39 0.15 8.91
CA GLN A 18 10.17 1.38 9.67
C GLN A 18 9.19 1.20 10.84
N GLY A 19 8.49 0.06 10.91
CA GLY A 19 7.44 -0.19 11.91
C GLY A 19 6.18 0.67 11.75
N CYS A 20 6.05 1.44 10.66
CA CYS A 20 4.91 2.31 10.39
C CYS A 20 4.47 2.27 8.93
N SER A 21 3.22 2.66 8.65
CA SER A 21 2.72 2.76 7.28
C SER A 21 3.42 3.90 6.52
N PRO A 22 3.82 3.68 5.26
CA PRO A 22 4.29 4.77 4.40
C PRO A 22 3.15 5.74 4.11
N THR A 23 3.54 6.97 3.83
CA THR A 23 2.68 8.04 3.39
C THR A 23 2.49 8.02 1.87
N VAL A 24 1.45 8.68 1.38
CA VAL A 24 1.20 8.82 -0.07
C VAL A 24 2.42 9.44 -0.80
N ARG A 25 3.16 10.34 -0.14
CA ARG A 25 4.36 10.96 -0.69
C ARG A 25 5.51 9.97 -0.84
N GLU A 26 5.72 9.08 0.13
CA GLU A 26 6.77 8.06 0.06
C GLU A 26 6.46 7.00 -0.99
N ILE A 27 5.19 6.58 -1.09
CA ILE A 27 4.74 5.67 -2.16
C ILE A 27 4.97 6.33 -3.53
N CYS A 28 4.63 7.62 -3.67
CA CYS A 28 4.90 8.39 -4.89
C CYS A 28 6.41 8.46 -5.21
N ALA A 29 7.26 8.69 -4.20
CA ALA A 29 8.70 8.77 -4.38
C ALA A 29 9.29 7.44 -4.85
N ASN A 30 8.85 6.31 -4.29
CA ASN A 30 9.28 4.98 -4.73
C ASN A 30 8.85 4.69 -6.18
N GLU A 31 7.58 4.93 -6.50
CA GLU A 31 7.05 4.66 -7.85
C GLU A 31 7.46 5.70 -8.91
N GLY A 32 8.17 6.78 -8.52
CA GLY A 32 8.51 7.89 -9.42
C GLY A 32 7.30 8.69 -9.91
N ILE A 33 6.19 8.69 -9.14
CA ILE A 33 4.92 9.32 -9.53
C ILE A 33 4.84 10.72 -8.92
N LYS A 34 4.68 11.74 -9.77
CA LYS A 34 4.48 13.13 -9.33
C LYS A 34 3.07 13.40 -8.77
N THR A 35 2.07 12.61 -9.19
CA THR A 35 0.65 12.86 -8.88
C THR A 35 0.13 11.98 -7.75
N THR A 36 -0.07 12.59 -6.58
CA THR A 36 -0.62 11.92 -5.38
C THR A 36 -2.05 11.39 -5.57
N SER A 37 -2.85 12.01 -6.45
CA SER A 37 -4.22 11.61 -6.76
C SER A 37 -4.32 10.22 -7.39
N LEU A 38 -3.30 9.78 -8.12
CA LEU A 38 -3.26 8.44 -8.71
C LEU A 38 -3.12 7.37 -7.62
N ILE A 39 -2.14 7.55 -6.72
CA ILE A 39 -1.92 6.67 -5.56
C ILE A 39 -3.16 6.64 -4.67
N HIS A 40 -3.78 7.79 -4.39
CA HIS A 40 -5.01 7.82 -3.62
C HIS A 40 -6.10 6.92 -4.25
N ARG A 41 -6.26 6.97 -5.57
CA ARG A 41 -7.22 6.13 -6.31
C ARG A 41 -6.88 4.64 -6.22
N HIS A 42 -5.60 4.29 -6.24
CA HIS A 42 -5.15 2.90 -6.04
C HIS A 42 -5.47 2.42 -4.63
N LEU A 43 -5.14 3.21 -3.61
CA LEU A 43 -5.40 2.86 -2.21
C LEU A 43 -6.90 2.69 -1.93
N VAL A 44 -7.76 3.59 -2.46
CA VAL A 44 -9.22 3.46 -2.32
C VAL A 44 -9.74 2.17 -2.97
N ARG A 45 -9.19 1.76 -4.12
CA ARG A 45 -9.57 0.48 -4.74
C ARG A 45 -9.13 -0.72 -3.93
N MET A 46 -7.94 -0.67 -3.32
CA MET A 46 -7.46 -1.75 -2.46
C MET A 46 -8.27 -1.82 -1.15
N GLU A 47 -8.69 -0.68 -0.62
CA GLU A 47 -9.59 -0.60 0.54
C GLU A 47 -10.96 -1.19 0.20
N LYS A 48 -11.55 -0.82 -0.95
CA LYS A 48 -12.80 -1.42 -1.43
C LYS A 48 -12.70 -2.92 -1.67
N LYS A 49 -11.53 -3.43 -2.05
CA LYS A 49 -11.28 -4.87 -2.18
C LYS A 49 -11.09 -5.58 -0.84
N GLY A 50 -11.01 -4.84 0.26
CA GLY A 50 -10.74 -5.39 1.59
C GLY A 50 -9.32 -5.93 1.71
N LEU A 51 -8.35 -5.36 0.99
CA LEU A 51 -6.93 -5.72 1.13
C LEU A 51 -6.29 -4.90 2.26
N ILE A 52 -6.58 -3.61 2.28
CA ILE A 52 -6.09 -2.66 3.28
C ILE A 52 -7.27 -1.96 3.94
N TYR A 53 -7.06 -1.41 5.13
CA TYR A 53 -8.01 -0.51 5.75
C TYR A 53 -7.27 0.68 6.37
N ARG A 54 -7.95 1.82 6.48
CA ARG A 54 -7.44 3.02 7.13
C ARG A 54 -8.18 3.23 8.45
N GLU A 55 -7.45 3.14 9.54
CA GLU A 55 -8.02 3.23 10.90
C GLU A 55 -8.53 4.64 11.22
N ARG A 56 -7.86 5.68 10.69
CA ARG A 56 -8.32 7.08 10.76
C ARG A 56 -8.22 7.76 9.40
N ARG A 57 -9.35 8.24 8.88
CA ARG A 57 -9.36 9.16 7.72
C ARG A 57 -8.51 10.38 8.10
N PHE A 58 -7.59 10.78 7.23
CA PHE A 58 -6.65 11.91 7.37
C PHE A 58 -5.32 11.70 8.12
N GLN A 59 -5.05 10.52 8.71
CA GLN A 59 -3.71 10.25 9.26
C GLN A 59 -2.84 9.51 8.25
N SER A 60 -1.67 10.08 7.95
CA SER A 60 -0.75 9.55 6.93
C SER A 60 -0.18 8.17 7.27
N ARG A 61 -0.22 7.75 8.55
CA ARG A 61 0.35 6.49 9.05
C ARG A 61 -0.70 5.54 9.66
N GLY A 62 -1.96 5.64 9.23
CA GLY A 62 -3.06 4.80 9.71
C GLY A 62 -3.42 3.61 8.81
N LEU A 63 -2.61 3.30 7.80
CA LEU A 63 -2.86 2.18 6.90
C LEU A 63 -2.49 0.87 7.60
N ARG A 64 -3.38 -0.11 7.53
CA ARG A 64 -3.09 -1.48 7.97
C ARG A 64 -3.55 -2.50 6.94
N PHE A 65 -2.87 -3.63 6.95
CA PHE A 65 -3.27 -4.80 6.17
C PHE A 65 -4.35 -5.58 6.88
N THR A 66 -5.31 -6.07 6.11
CA THR A 66 -6.22 -7.15 6.52
C THR A 66 -5.55 -8.50 6.26
N ASP A 67 -6.18 -9.58 6.72
CA ASP A 67 -5.73 -10.95 6.44
C ASP A 67 -5.64 -11.23 4.94
N LYS A 68 -6.63 -10.74 4.16
CA LYS A 68 -6.63 -10.82 2.70
C LYS A 68 -5.49 -10.02 2.07
N GLY A 69 -5.19 -8.84 2.62
CA GLY A 69 -4.07 -8.02 2.15
C GLY A 69 -2.73 -8.70 2.32
N ARG A 70 -2.50 -9.33 3.48
CA ARG A 70 -1.27 -10.10 3.75
C ARG A 70 -1.15 -11.29 2.82
N ALA A 71 -2.22 -12.05 2.62
CA ALA A 71 -2.24 -13.17 1.68
C ALA A 71 -1.90 -12.70 0.25
N TYR A 72 -2.51 -11.60 -0.21
CA TYR A 72 -2.22 -11.03 -1.52
C TYR A 72 -0.77 -10.57 -1.66
N VAL A 73 -0.17 -9.96 -0.63
CA VAL A 73 1.26 -9.58 -0.67
C VAL A 73 2.13 -10.83 -0.81
N SER A 74 1.84 -11.89 -0.05
CA SER A 74 2.57 -13.16 -0.15
C SER A 74 2.42 -13.80 -1.53
N GLU A 75 1.22 -13.82 -2.11
CA GLU A 75 0.98 -14.31 -3.47
C GLU A 75 1.76 -13.49 -4.51
N VAL A 76 1.75 -12.17 -4.39
CA VAL A 76 2.46 -11.28 -5.30
C VAL A 76 3.98 -11.44 -5.19
N LYS A 77 4.52 -11.56 -3.96
CA LYS A 77 5.95 -11.80 -3.73
C LYS A 77 6.38 -13.18 -4.23
N ALA A 78 5.49 -14.18 -4.19
CA ALA A 78 5.77 -15.53 -4.69
C ALA A 78 5.67 -15.64 -6.22
N ALA A 79 4.97 -14.71 -6.87
CA ALA A 79 4.85 -14.63 -8.33
C ALA A 79 5.93 -13.76 -9.00
N GLU A 80 6.93 -13.31 -8.22
CA GLU A 80 8.09 -12.54 -8.66
C GLU A 80 9.30 -13.44 -8.95
#